data_AF-A0AAQ3TFQ3-F1
#
_entry.id   AF-A0AAQ3TFQ3-F1
#
_cell.length_a   1.000
_cell.length_b   1.000
_cell.length_c   1.000
_cell.angle_alpha   90.00
_cell.angle_beta   90.00
_cell.angle_gamma   90.00
#
_symmetry.space_group_name_H-M   'P 1'
#
loop_
_entity.id
_entity.type
_entity.pdbx_description
1 polymer ?
#
loop_
_entity_poly.entity_id
_entity_poly.type
_entity_poly.pdbx_seq_one_letter_code
_entity_poly.pdbx_strand_id
1 'polypeptide(L)'
;MDHDRLNSPSTSAISLEVMGHRLHISQDPNSKHLGTTVWDASMVFVKFLEKNSRKGRFCPSKLKGKRVIELGAGCGLAGFGMALLGCDVTTTDQVEVLPLLMRNVERNMSFILQSNSDSGSIGSITVAELDWGNKEHIKAVEPPFDYIIGTDVVYSEHLLQPLLETITALSGPKTKILLGYEIRSTTVHEKMMEMWKSNFIVKDVSRSKMDTKYQHPSIHLYMMDPKAPLPTEVGATDNGNDEEEVLSNPGEDEDPGAKSEPCSSSLVADSGSLDDWEIRRCGAMAARLLKDVKL
;
A
#
# COMPACT_ATOMS: atom_id res chain seq x y z
N MET A 1 -18.15 8.33 12.28
CA MET A 1 -18.21 6.87 12.08
C MET A 1 -18.12 6.28 13.48
N ASP A 2 -19.24 6.17 14.21
CA ASP A 2 -19.28 5.26 15.37
C ASP A 2 -19.60 3.88 14.79
N HIS A 3 -18.53 3.15 14.46
CA HIS A 3 -18.63 1.81 13.92
C HIS A 3 -17.57 0.96 14.62
N ASP A 4 -18.00 -0.17 15.18
CA ASP A 4 -17.12 -1.19 15.73
C ASP A 4 -15.96 -1.44 14.76
N ARG A 5 -14.73 -1.29 15.26
CA ARG A 5 -13.52 -1.49 14.44
C ARG A 5 -13.49 -2.93 13.90
N LEU A 6 -13.14 -3.07 12.61
CA LEU A 6 -13.08 -4.36 11.92
C LEU A 6 -12.11 -5.36 12.59
N ASN A 7 -11.09 -4.84 13.28
CA ASN A 7 -10.04 -5.58 13.96
C ASN A 7 -10.25 -5.72 15.48
N SER A 8 -11.49 -5.68 15.96
CA SER A 8 -11.81 -5.95 17.37
C SER A 8 -11.48 -7.40 17.78
N PRO A 9 -11.03 -7.66 19.02
CA PRO A 9 -10.76 -9.00 19.54
C PRO A 9 -11.91 -10.01 19.43
N SER A 10 -13.15 -9.53 19.32
CA SER A 10 -14.36 -10.35 19.20
C SER A 10 -14.83 -10.57 17.76
N THR A 11 -14.20 -9.95 16.77
CA THR A 11 -14.68 -9.98 15.37
C THR A 11 -13.96 -11.06 14.57
N SER A 12 -14.52 -12.27 14.55
CA SER A 12 -13.98 -13.43 13.82
C SER A 12 -14.40 -13.51 12.34
N ALA A 13 -15.32 -12.63 11.91
CA ALA A 13 -15.68 -12.50 10.51
C ALA A 13 -16.32 -11.14 10.22
N ILE A 14 -16.18 -10.67 8.99
CA ILE A 14 -16.89 -9.51 8.46
C ILE A 14 -17.65 -9.90 7.20
N SER A 15 -18.82 -9.30 7.00
CA SER A 15 -19.56 -9.39 5.74
C SER A 15 -19.73 -7.99 5.16
N LEU A 16 -19.45 -7.84 3.88
CA LEU A 16 -19.51 -6.55 3.21
C LEU A 16 -19.93 -6.73 1.75
N GLU A 17 -20.59 -5.71 1.21
CA GLU A 17 -20.89 -5.62 -0.21
C GLU A 17 -19.77 -4.84 -0.92
N VAL A 18 -19.25 -5.40 -2.01
CA VAL A 18 -18.24 -4.80 -2.88
C VAL A 18 -18.64 -5.03 -4.32
N MET A 19 -18.84 -3.95 -5.07
CA MET A 19 -19.20 -3.95 -6.50
C MET A 19 -20.44 -4.81 -6.79
N GLY A 20 -21.42 -4.81 -5.87
CA GLY A 20 -22.63 -5.62 -5.95
C GLY A 20 -22.47 -7.08 -5.52
N HIS A 21 -21.27 -7.50 -5.09
CA HIS A 21 -20.99 -8.83 -4.58
C HIS A 21 -20.84 -8.83 -3.06
N ARG A 22 -21.53 -9.77 -2.39
CA ARG A 22 -21.37 -9.94 -0.95
C ARG A 22 -20.17 -10.84 -0.65
N LEU A 23 -19.15 -10.26 -0.01
CA LEU A 23 -17.99 -10.97 0.50
C LEU A 23 -18.18 -11.33 1.98
N HIS A 24 -17.67 -12.49 2.38
CA HIS A 24 -17.61 -12.96 3.75
C HIS A 24 -16.18 -13.33 4.10
N ILE A 25 -15.53 -12.50 4.89
CA ILE A 25 -14.11 -12.59 5.22
C ILE A 25 -13.96 -13.07 6.65
N SER A 26 -13.37 -14.25 6.84
CA SER A 26 -12.99 -14.77 8.15
C SER A 26 -11.71 -14.11 8.64
N GLN A 27 -11.64 -13.93 9.96
CA GLN A 27 -10.53 -13.31 10.69
C GLN A 27 -10.18 -14.19 11.90
N ASP A 28 -8.93 -14.13 12.34
CA ASP A 28 -8.50 -14.65 13.64
C ASP A 28 -7.84 -13.54 14.46
N PRO A 29 -8.61 -12.69 15.16
CA PRO A 29 -8.06 -11.57 15.92
C PRO A 29 -7.19 -12.02 17.11
N ASN A 30 -7.20 -13.30 17.47
CA ASN A 30 -6.39 -13.85 18.57
C ASN A 30 -5.09 -14.50 18.08
N SER A 31 -4.87 -14.59 16.77
CA SER A 31 -3.61 -15.04 16.21
C SER A 31 -2.46 -14.09 16.58
N LYS A 32 -1.24 -14.64 16.61
CA LYS A 32 0.00 -13.87 16.77
C LYS A 32 0.37 -13.11 15.49
N HIS A 33 -0.18 -13.50 14.34
CA HIS A 33 0.13 -12.91 13.04
C HIS A 33 -0.86 -11.79 12.69
N LEU A 34 -0.36 -10.59 12.42
CA LEU A 34 -1.19 -9.41 12.12
C LEU A 34 -1.99 -9.54 10.80
N GLY A 35 -1.55 -10.42 9.88
CA GLY A 35 -2.24 -10.71 8.62
C GLY A 35 -3.58 -11.45 8.78
N THR A 36 -3.98 -11.81 10.00
CA THR A 36 -5.23 -12.56 10.24
C THR A 36 -6.46 -11.68 10.50
N THR A 37 -6.33 -10.36 10.37
CA THR A 37 -7.43 -9.40 10.51
C THR A 37 -7.48 -8.45 9.33
N VAL A 38 -8.67 -7.99 8.98
CA VAL A 38 -8.92 -6.93 8.01
C VAL A 38 -8.58 -5.60 8.64
N TRP A 39 -7.70 -4.87 7.98
CA TRP A 39 -7.27 -3.53 8.37
C TRP A 39 -8.02 -2.47 7.56
N ASP A 40 -8.25 -1.30 8.17
CA ASP A 40 -9.09 -0.24 7.60
C ASP A 40 -8.58 0.24 6.24
N ALA A 41 -7.26 0.25 5.99
CA ALA A 41 -6.69 0.62 4.70
C ALA A 41 -7.20 -0.27 3.55
N SER A 42 -7.42 -1.57 3.78
CA SER A 42 -7.97 -2.49 2.77
C SER A 42 -9.44 -2.19 2.44
N MET A 43 -10.22 -1.77 3.44
CA MET A 43 -11.61 -1.34 3.28
C MET A 43 -11.68 -0.02 2.49
N VAL A 44 -10.84 0.97 2.84
CA VAL A 44 -10.74 2.24 2.12
C VAL A 44 -10.32 1.99 0.67
N PHE A 45 -9.34 1.11 0.44
CA PHE A 45 -8.86 0.76 -0.89
C PHE A 45 -9.96 0.13 -1.76
N VAL A 46 -10.67 -0.89 -1.26
CA VAL A 46 -11.71 -1.56 -2.06
C VAL A 46 -12.90 -0.65 -2.35
N LYS A 47 -13.25 0.25 -1.42
CA LYS A 47 -14.31 1.25 -1.62
C LYS A 47 -13.90 2.38 -2.57
N PHE A 48 -12.61 2.75 -2.56
CA PHE A 48 -12.02 3.59 -3.59
C PHE A 48 -12.13 2.93 -4.98
N LEU A 49 -11.81 1.64 -5.12
CA LEU A 49 -11.95 0.93 -6.38
C LEU A 49 -13.42 0.92 -6.86
N GLU A 50 -14.36 0.59 -5.97
CA GLU A 50 -15.79 0.57 -6.27
C GLU A 50 -16.30 1.93 -6.78
N LYS A 51 -15.99 3.02 -6.07
CA LYS A 51 -16.37 4.39 -6.47
C LYS A 51 -15.82 4.78 -7.85
N ASN A 52 -14.63 4.28 -8.19
CA ASN A 52 -13.93 4.64 -9.42
C ASN A 52 -14.05 3.59 -10.54
N SER A 53 -14.89 2.56 -10.35
CA SER A 53 -15.03 1.41 -11.27
C SER A 53 -15.80 1.71 -12.56
N ARG A 54 -16.66 2.74 -12.60
CA ARG A 54 -17.53 2.97 -13.76
C ARG A 54 -16.80 3.53 -14.98
N LYS A 55 -15.74 4.32 -14.77
CA LYS A 55 -15.00 5.05 -15.82
C LYS A 55 -13.54 5.20 -15.43
N GLY A 56 -12.70 5.61 -16.38
CA GLY A 56 -11.30 5.93 -16.10
C GLY A 56 -10.42 4.70 -16.17
N ARG A 57 -9.49 4.52 -15.22
CA ARG A 57 -8.49 3.45 -15.26
C ARG A 57 -8.93 2.15 -14.59
N PHE A 58 -9.86 2.24 -13.64
CA PHE A 58 -10.36 1.10 -12.87
C PHE A 58 -11.64 0.51 -13.46
N CYS A 59 -11.98 0.88 -14.71
CA CYS A 59 -13.13 0.28 -15.35
C CYS A 59 -12.84 -1.16 -15.79
N PRO A 60 -13.80 -2.10 -15.60
CA PRO A 60 -13.58 -3.50 -15.89
C PRO A 60 -13.04 -3.78 -17.31
N SER A 61 -13.52 -3.03 -18.30
CA SER A 61 -13.06 -3.17 -19.70
C SER A 61 -11.56 -2.89 -19.91
N LYS A 62 -10.91 -2.13 -19.02
CA LYS A 62 -9.46 -1.85 -19.07
C LYS A 62 -8.63 -2.74 -18.15
N LEU A 63 -9.28 -3.36 -17.17
CA LEU A 63 -8.66 -4.21 -16.15
C LEU A 63 -8.81 -5.70 -16.42
N LYS A 64 -9.73 -6.09 -17.30
CA LYS A 64 -9.96 -7.48 -17.68
C LYS A 64 -8.66 -8.15 -18.14
N GLY A 65 -8.30 -9.26 -17.48
CA GLY A 65 -7.10 -10.06 -17.78
C GLY A 65 -5.77 -9.40 -17.41
N LYS A 66 -5.80 -8.27 -16.67
CA LYS A 66 -4.57 -7.66 -16.16
C LYS A 66 -4.00 -8.49 -15.02
N ARG A 67 -2.70 -8.73 -15.05
CA ARG A 67 -2.00 -9.47 -13.98
C ARG A 67 -1.77 -8.55 -12.79
N VAL A 68 -2.28 -8.93 -11.65
CA VAL A 68 -2.16 -8.18 -10.39
C VAL A 68 -1.48 -9.06 -9.37
N ILE A 69 -0.53 -8.50 -8.61
CA ILE A 69 -0.01 -9.15 -7.40
C ILE A 69 -0.35 -8.29 -6.18
N GLU A 70 -0.93 -8.92 -5.16
CA GLU A 70 -1.19 -8.30 -3.85
C GLU A 70 -0.12 -8.77 -2.87
N LEU A 71 0.64 -7.82 -2.31
CA LEU A 71 1.66 -8.06 -1.30
C LEU A 71 1.05 -7.86 0.09
N GLY A 72 1.28 -8.80 1.01
CA GLY A 72 0.78 -8.71 2.39
C GLY A 72 -0.74 -8.65 2.42
N ALA A 73 -1.37 -9.63 1.77
CA ALA A 73 -2.80 -9.68 1.54
C ALA A 73 -3.63 -9.79 2.84
N GLY A 74 -3.05 -10.39 3.88
CA GLY A 74 -3.74 -10.73 5.11
C GLY A 74 -4.97 -11.59 4.85
N CYS A 75 -6.14 -10.97 4.94
CA CYS A 75 -7.42 -11.63 4.67
C CYS A 75 -7.86 -11.62 3.18
N GLY A 76 -7.12 -10.92 2.30
CA GLY A 76 -7.31 -10.93 0.84
C GLY A 76 -8.32 -9.91 0.29
N LEU A 77 -8.75 -8.93 1.10
CA LEU A 77 -9.83 -8.02 0.72
C LEU A 77 -9.46 -7.13 -0.48
N ALA A 78 -8.23 -6.60 -0.54
CA ALA A 78 -7.83 -5.75 -1.66
C ALA A 78 -7.66 -6.56 -2.97
N GLY A 79 -7.16 -7.80 -2.87
CA GLY A 79 -7.12 -8.75 -3.98
C GLY A 79 -8.50 -9.03 -4.57
N PHE A 80 -9.52 -9.29 -3.73
CA PHE A 80 -10.90 -9.44 -4.21
C PHE A 80 -11.39 -8.21 -4.96
N GLY A 81 -11.07 -7.01 -4.47
CA GLY A 81 -11.43 -5.76 -5.15
C GLY A 81 -10.92 -5.70 -6.60
N MET A 82 -9.70 -6.15 -6.84
CA MET A 82 -9.13 -6.21 -8.19
C MET A 82 -9.70 -7.35 -9.03
N ALA A 83 -9.92 -8.53 -8.44
CA ALA A 83 -10.52 -9.67 -9.13
C ALA A 83 -11.95 -9.36 -9.60
N LEU A 84 -12.75 -8.67 -8.77
CA LEU A 84 -14.11 -8.21 -9.13
C LEU A 84 -14.11 -7.17 -10.28
N LEU A 85 -12.99 -6.51 -10.53
CA LEU A 85 -12.79 -5.63 -11.70
C LEU A 85 -12.29 -6.39 -12.95
N GLY A 86 -12.19 -7.72 -12.89
CA GLY A 86 -11.80 -8.55 -14.02
C GLY A 86 -10.31 -8.93 -14.09
N CYS A 87 -9.51 -8.56 -13.07
CA CYS A 87 -8.08 -8.87 -13.06
C CYS A 87 -7.76 -10.32 -12.70
N ASP A 88 -6.60 -10.80 -13.17
CA ASP A 88 -6.01 -12.07 -12.73
C ASP A 88 -5.04 -11.80 -11.58
N VAL A 89 -5.48 -12.13 -10.37
CA VAL A 89 -4.82 -11.75 -9.11
C VAL A 89 -4.05 -12.92 -8.52
N THR A 90 -2.77 -12.70 -8.23
CA THR A 90 -1.99 -13.52 -7.30
C THR A 90 -1.93 -12.78 -5.96
N THR A 91 -2.65 -13.28 -4.95
CA THR A 91 -2.66 -12.70 -3.61
C THR A 91 -1.65 -13.41 -2.71
N THR A 92 -0.75 -12.66 -2.09
CA THR A 92 0.41 -13.22 -1.39
C THR A 92 0.58 -12.75 0.03
N ASP A 93 1.11 -13.64 0.87
CA ASP A 93 1.51 -13.35 2.24
C ASP A 93 2.58 -14.37 2.70
N GLN A 94 3.01 -14.25 3.95
CA GLN A 94 3.88 -15.21 4.63
C GLN A 94 3.14 -16.53 4.89
N VAL A 95 3.90 -17.63 4.99
CA VAL A 95 3.36 -19.00 5.10
C VAL A 95 2.33 -19.17 6.21
N GLU A 96 2.47 -18.47 7.34
CA GLU A 96 1.58 -18.59 8.50
C GLU A 96 0.20 -17.95 8.28
N VAL A 97 0.07 -17.03 7.32
CA VAL A 97 -1.18 -16.34 6.98
C VAL A 97 -1.96 -17.10 5.90
N LEU A 98 -1.26 -17.87 5.06
CA LEU A 98 -1.84 -18.56 3.89
C LEU A 98 -3.06 -19.44 4.22
N PRO A 99 -3.12 -20.22 5.33
CA PRO A 99 -4.29 -21.04 5.61
C PRO A 99 -5.59 -20.25 5.72
N LEU A 100 -5.55 -19.06 6.34
CA LEU A 100 -6.72 -18.19 6.45
C LEU A 100 -7.04 -17.52 5.11
N LEU A 101 -6.02 -17.02 4.41
CA LEU A 101 -6.16 -16.37 3.11
C LEU A 101 -6.77 -17.32 2.07
N MET A 102 -6.26 -18.55 1.97
CA MET A 102 -6.80 -19.60 1.10
C MET A 102 -8.26 -19.90 1.39
N ARG A 103 -8.64 -20.03 2.67
CA ARG A 103 -10.03 -20.26 3.08
C ARG A 103 -10.94 -19.11 2.66
N ASN A 104 -10.48 -17.86 2.79
CA ASN A 104 -11.24 -16.69 2.35
C ASN A 104 -11.40 -16.68 0.83
N VAL A 105 -10.32 -16.93 0.08
CA VAL A 105 -10.32 -17.03 -1.39
C VAL A 105 -11.30 -18.10 -1.87
N GLU A 106 -11.16 -19.33 -1.39
CA GLU A 106 -11.97 -20.47 -1.80
C GLU A 106 -13.47 -20.24 -1.53
N ARG A 107 -13.81 -19.80 -0.32
CA ARG A 107 -15.21 -19.56 0.07
C ARG A 107 -15.88 -18.51 -0.81
N ASN A 108 -15.24 -17.37 -0.98
CA ASN A 108 -15.86 -16.24 -1.68
C ASN A 108 -15.90 -16.49 -3.19
N MET A 109 -14.87 -17.09 -3.79
CA MET A 109 -14.90 -17.47 -5.20
C MET A 109 -16.01 -18.49 -5.48
N SER A 110 -16.16 -19.50 -4.60
CA SER A 110 -17.25 -20.46 -4.71
C SER A 110 -18.62 -19.79 -4.66
N PHE A 111 -18.82 -18.85 -3.72
CA PHE A 111 -20.09 -18.13 -3.58
C PHE A 111 -20.38 -17.21 -4.78
N ILE A 112 -19.37 -16.50 -5.27
CA ILE A 112 -19.48 -15.59 -6.41
C ILE A 112 -19.86 -16.35 -7.69
N LEU A 113 -19.19 -17.48 -7.95
CA LEU A 113 -19.45 -18.31 -9.14
C LEU A 113 -20.83 -18.97 -9.11
N GLN A 114 -21.36 -19.30 -7.93
CA GLN A 114 -22.71 -19.87 -7.78
C GLN A 114 -23.83 -18.81 -7.90
N SER A 115 -23.55 -17.57 -7.51
CA SER A 115 -24.57 -16.52 -7.41
C SER A 115 -24.76 -15.67 -8.67
N ASN A 116 -23.84 -15.72 -9.65
CA ASN A 116 -23.87 -14.83 -10.81
C ASN A 116 -23.86 -15.60 -12.14
N SER A 117 -24.87 -15.33 -12.99
CA SER A 117 -24.96 -15.85 -14.35
C SER A 117 -23.99 -15.16 -15.34
N ASP A 118 -23.45 -13.98 -14.98
CA ASP A 118 -22.48 -13.20 -15.77
C ASP A 118 -21.02 -13.46 -15.33
N SER A 119 -20.67 -14.71 -15.04
CA SER A 119 -19.36 -15.11 -14.50
C SER A 119 -18.15 -14.68 -15.38
N GLY A 120 -18.39 -14.29 -16.64
CA GLY A 120 -17.35 -13.82 -17.57
C GLY A 120 -16.85 -12.39 -17.35
N SER A 121 -17.40 -11.63 -16.39
CA SER A 121 -16.94 -10.28 -16.04
C SER A 121 -15.94 -10.24 -14.87
N ILE A 122 -15.88 -11.28 -14.04
CA ILE A 122 -15.00 -11.38 -12.88
C ILE A 122 -13.71 -12.08 -13.32
N GLY A 123 -12.58 -11.65 -12.77
CA GLY A 123 -11.28 -12.24 -13.04
C GLY A 123 -10.99 -13.45 -12.15
N SER A 124 -9.71 -13.78 -12.01
CA SER A 124 -9.25 -14.88 -11.16
C SER A 124 -8.53 -14.37 -9.91
N ILE A 125 -8.50 -15.18 -8.85
CA ILE A 125 -7.69 -14.93 -7.66
C ILE A 125 -7.10 -16.24 -7.16
N THR A 126 -5.78 -16.28 -7.03
CA THR A 126 -5.00 -17.43 -6.55
C THR A 126 -4.09 -17.00 -5.41
N VAL A 127 -3.79 -17.93 -4.50
CA VAL A 127 -2.94 -17.66 -3.33
C VAL A 127 -1.54 -18.20 -3.58
N ALA A 128 -0.52 -17.43 -3.21
CA ALA A 128 0.88 -17.88 -3.22
C ALA A 128 1.65 -17.35 -2.00
N GLU A 129 2.69 -18.06 -1.60
CA GLU A 129 3.64 -17.58 -0.60
C GLU A 129 4.54 -16.50 -1.20
N LEU A 130 4.77 -15.41 -0.47
CA LEU A 130 5.78 -14.42 -0.84
C LEU A 130 6.28 -13.63 0.37
N ASP A 131 7.39 -14.09 0.94
CA ASP A 131 8.26 -13.29 1.81
C ASP A 131 8.97 -12.18 1.02
N TRP A 132 8.90 -10.95 1.51
CA TRP A 132 9.55 -9.83 0.85
C TRP A 132 11.07 -9.98 0.85
N GLY A 133 11.70 -9.72 -0.30
CA GLY A 133 13.14 -9.89 -0.52
C GLY A 133 13.56 -11.33 -0.88
N ASN A 134 12.66 -12.31 -0.76
CA ASN A 134 12.95 -13.70 -1.14
C ASN A 134 12.92 -13.86 -2.67
N LYS A 135 14.09 -14.14 -3.27
CA LYS A 135 14.27 -14.19 -4.72
C LYS A 135 13.56 -15.38 -5.36
N GLU A 136 13.54 -16.50 -4.65
CA GLU A 136 12.89 -17.74 -5.08
C GLU A 136 11.38 -17.54 -5.16
N HIS A 137 10.77 -16.93 -4.13
CA HIS A 137 9.34 -16.61 -4.11
C HIS A 137 8.97 -15.60 -5.20
N ILE A 138 9.76 -14.53 -5.35
CA ILE A 138 9.58 -13.53 -6.41
C ILE A 138 9.64 -14.19 -7.80
N LYS A 139 10.58 -15.10 -8.03
CA LYS A 139 10.68 -15.81 -9.31
C LYS A 139 9.47 -16.73 -9.55
N ALA A 140 8.98 -17.39 -8.51
CA ALA A 140 7.88 -18.34 -8.59
C ALA A 140 6.53 -17.71 -9.01
N VAL A 141 6.33 -16.42 -8.73
CA VAL A 141 5.12 -15.68 -9.17
C VAL A 141 5.25 -15.09 -10.58
N GLU A 142 6.36 -15.36 -11.28
CA GLU A 142 6.56 -15.08 -12.70
C GLU A 142 6.33 -13.60 -13.09
N PRO A 143 7.10 -12.65 -12.54
CA PRO A 143 7.01 -11.24 -12.92
C PRO A 143 7.32 -11.02 -14.42
N PRO A 144 6.91 -9.87 -15.01
CA PRO A 144 6.34 -8.69 -14.36
C PRO A 144 4.80 -8.71 -14.26
N PHE A 145 4.28 -7.87 -13.36
CA PHE A 145 2.85 -7.65 -13.17
C PHE A 145 2.38 -6.31 -13.76
N ASP A 146 1.14 -6.23 -14.25
CA ASP A 146 0.56 -4.95 -14.68
C ASP A 146 0.30 -4.03 -13.48
N TYR A 147 -0.15 -4.61 -12.36
CA TYR A 147 -0.35 -3.92 -11.10
C TYR A 147 0.29 -4.65 -9.92
N ILE A 148 0.84 -3.87 -9.00
CA ILE A 148 1.26 -4.34 -7.68
C ILE A 148 0.41 -3.59 -6.67
N ILE A 149 -0.27 -4.30 -5.77
CA ILE A 149 -1.10 -3.70 -4.73
C ILE A 149 -0.63 -4.14 -3.34
N GLY A 150 -0.95 -3.35 -2.31
CA GLY A 150 -0.71 -3.73 -0.92
C GLY A 150 -1.38 -2.73 0.01
N THR A 151 -1.96 -3.21 1.12
CA THR A 151 -2.66 -2.35 2.09
C THR A 151 -2.19 -2.62 3.50
N ASP A 152 -1.76 -1.57 4.21
CA ASP A 152 -1.16 -1.65 5.56
C ASP A 152 0.09 -2.55 5.64
N VAL A 153 0.85 -2.62 4.53
CA VAL A 153 2.10 -3.40 4.42
C VAL A 153 3.30 -2.75 5.12
N VAL A 154 3.25 -1.45 5.40
CA VAL A 154 4.33 -0.71 6.07
C VAL A 154 3.94 -0.38 7.52
N TYR A 155 4.45 -1.19 8.46
CA TYR A 155 4.25 -0.97 9.90
C TYR A 155 5.55 -1.01 10.71
N SER A 156 6.68 -1.40 10.10
CA SER A 156 7.99 -1.40 10.72
C SER A 156 9.08 -1.01 9.74
N GLU A 157 10.08 -0.28 10.21
CA GLU A 157 11.16 0.26 9.38
C GLU A 157 11.97 -0.83 8.67
N HIS A 158 12.23 -1.95 9.33
CA HIS A 158 13.02 -3.06 8.78
C HIS A 158 12.36 -3.73 7.56
N LEU A 159 11.06 -3.51 7.34
CA LEU A 159 10.32 -4.05 6.20
C LEU A 159 10.42 -3.17 4.95
N LEU A 160 10.86 -1.91 5.08
CA LEU A 160 10.89 -0.95 3.98
C LEU A 160 11.78 -1.42 2.83
N GLN A 161 13.01 -1.84 3.15
CA GLN A 161 13.98 -2.24 2.14
C GLN A 161 13.59 -3.56 1.43
N PRO A 162 13.23 -4.66 2.14
CA PRO A 162 12.74 -5.87 1.48
C PRO A 162 11.49 -5.64 0.61
N LEU A 163 10.56 -4.79 1.07
CA LEU A 163 9.36 -4.45 0.31
C LEU A 163 9.71 -3.67 -0.97
N LEU A 164 10.62 -2.70 -0.91
CA LEU A 164 11.07 -1.96 -2.09
C LEU A 164 11.71 -2.89 -3.12
N GLU A 165 12.62 -3.77 -2.69
CA GLU A 165 13.29 -4.75 -3.56
C GLU A 165 12.29 -5.65 -4.26
N THR A 166 11.30 -6.13 -3.50
CA THR A 166 10.19 -6.95 -3.99
C THR A 166 9.37 -6.21 -5.04
N ILE A 167 8.91 -4.99 -4.74
CA ILE A 167 8.12 -4.17 -5.68
C ILE A 167 8.92 -3.92 -6.97
N THR A 168 10.22 -3.65 -6.84
CA THR A 168 11.11 -3.40 -7.99
C THR A 168 11.26 -4.65 -8.86
N ALA A 169 11.51 -5.80 -8.26
CA ALA A 169 11.69 -7.07 -8.98
C ALA A 169 10.39 -7.58 -9.63
N LEU A 170 9.23 -7.25 -9.04
CA LEU A 170 7.92 -7.59 -9.60
C LEU A 170 7.46 -6.63 -10.72
N SER A 171 8.12 -5.47 -10.84
CA SER A 171 7.75 -4.42 -11.78
C SER A 171 8.37 -4.60 -13.16
N GLY A 172 7.60 -4.25 -14.19
CA GLY A 172 8.07 -3.92 -15.52
C GLY A 172 7.87 -2.42 -15.84
N PRO A 173 8.27 -1.96 -17.04
CA PRO A 173 8.26 -0.52 -17.38
C PRO A 173 6.87 0.16 -17.34
N LYS A 174 5.80 -0.62 -17.41
CA LYS A 174 4.40 -0.12 -17.41
C LYS A 174 3.64 -0.46 -16.13
N THR A 175 4.28 -1.12 -15.17
CA THR A 175 3.65 -1.54 -13.92
C THR A 175 3.13 -0.34 -13.15
N LYS A 176 1.98 -0.53 -12.52
CA LYS A 176 1.30 0.47 -11.71
C LYS A 176 1.22 -0.03 -10.28
N ILE A 177 1.79 0.73 -9.35
CA ILE A 177 1.85 0.32 -7.96
C ILE A 177 0.79 1.10 -7.19
N LEU A 178 -0.03 0.41 -6.39
CA LEU A 178 -1.10 0.99 -5.60
C LEU A 178 -0.95 0.57 -4.14
N LEU A 179 -0.50 1.47 -3.29
CA LEU A 179 -0.30 1.18 -1.86
C LEU A 179 -1.23 1.99 -1.00
N GLY A 180 -1.98 1.32 -0.13
CA GLY A 180 -2.75 1.95 0.94
C GLY A 180 -2.07 1.74 2.28
N TYR A 181 -2.01 2.74 3.15
CA TYR A 181 -1.61 2.51 4.54
C TYR A 181 -2.12 3.62 5.45
N GLU A 182 -2.23 3.29 6.74
CA GLU A 182 -2.47 4.25 7.82
C GLU A 182 -1.15 4.79 8.39
N ILE A 183 -0.99 6.11 8.44
CA ILE A 183 0.15 6.75 9.12
C ILE A 183 0.01 6.53 10.63
N ARG A 184 0.83 5.63 11.18
CA ARG A 184 0.90 5.34 12.63
C ARG A 184 2.17 5.87 13.29
N SER A 185 3.21 6.13 12.50
CA SER A 185 4.48 6.73 12.94
C SER A 185 4.97 7.68 11.85
N THR A 186 5.20 8.94 12.21
CA THR A 186 5.70 9.97 11.29
C THR A 186 7.11 9.64 10.80
N THR A 187 7.97 9.12 11.67
CA THR A 187 9.34 8.72 11.30
C THR A 187 9.37 7.59 10.26
N VAL A 188 8.57 6.54 10.46
CA VAL A 188 8.48 5.44 9.49
C VAL A 188 7.89 5.96 8.17
N HIS A 189 6.87 6.80 8.26
CA HIS A 189 6.24 7.44 7.10
C HIS A 189 7.24 8.28 6.29
N GLU A 190 8.05 9.13 6.93
CA GLU A 190 9.04 9.98 6.27
C GLU A 190 10.10 9.15 5.53
N LYS A 191 10.68 8.15 6.20
CA LYS A 191 11.66 7.23 5.59
C LYS A 191 11.08 6.47 4.40
N MET A 192 9.85 5.98 4.54
CA MET A 192 9.12 5.32 3.46
C MET A 192 8.91 6.26 2.27
N MET A 193 8.50 7.51 2.52
CA MET A 193 8.27 8.49 1.46
C MET A 193 9.56 8.91 0.76
N GLU A 194 10.67 9.06 1.50
CA GLU A 194 11.99 9.31 0.93
C GLU A 194 12.40 8.17 0.00
N MET A 195 12.33 6.93 0.49
CA MET A 195 12.65 5.73 -0.26
C MET A 195 11.80 5.58 -1.52
N TRP A 196 10.48 5.78 -1.42
CA TRP A 196 9.58 5.70 -2.56
C TRP A 196 9.81 6.82 -3.57
N LYS A 197 10.00 8.07 -3.12
CA LYS A 197 10.25 9.21 -4.03
C LYS A 197 11.59 9.10 -4.74
N SER A 198 12.57 8.40 -4.18
CA SER A 198 13.84 8.13 -4.85
C SER A 198 13.67 7.16 -6.02
N ASN A 199 12.83 6.13 -5.87
CA ASN A 199 12.67 5.03 -6.84
C ASN A 199 11.47 5.16 -7.80
N PHE A 200 10.42 5.87 -7.39
CA PHE A 200 9.15 5.96 -8.10
C PHE A 200 8.68 7.40 -8.29
N ILE A 201 7.82 7.61 -9.29
CA ILE A 201 6.99 8.80 -9.40
C ILE A 201 5.76 8.57 -8.51
N VAL A 202 5.74 9.20 -7.32
CA VAL A 202 4.70 8.98 -6.30
C VAL A 202 3.58 10.02 -6.43
N LYS A 203 2.32 9.56 -6.45
CA LYS A 203 1.12 10.42 -6.43
C LYS A 203 0.18 10.00 -5.32
N ASP A 204 -0.19 10.94 -4.45
CA ASP A 204 -1.25 10.75 -3.45
C ASP A 204 -2.64 10.80 -4.13
N VAL A 205 -3.53 9.89 -3.73
CA VAL A 205 -4.92 9.88 -4.18
C VAL A 205 -5.73 10.92 -3.39
N SER A 206 -6.17 11.97 -4.09
CA SER A 206 -7.07 12.98 -3.53
C SER A 206 -8.29 12.37 -2.82
N ARG A 207 -8.62 12.91 -1.64
CA ARG A 207 -9.83 12.57 -0.85
C ARG A 207 -11.13 12.62 -1.66
N SER A 208 -11.22 13.52 -2.64
CA SER A 208 -12.39 13.61 -3.53
C SER A 208 -12.68 12.32 -4.30
N LYS A 209 -11.65 11.49 -4.52
CA LYS A 209 -11.75 10.18 -5.17
C LYS A 209 -12.04 9.04 -4.21
N MET A 210 -11.88 9.25 -2.89
CA MET A 210 -12.21 8.26 -1.86
C MET A 210 -13.71 8.19 -1.63
N ASP A 211 -14.21 7.07 -1.13
CA ASP A 211 -15.61 6.98 -0.71
C ASP A 211 -15.89 7.96 0.45
N THR A 212 -17.07 8.59 0.47
CA THR A 212 -17.40 9.60 1.48
C THR A 212 -17.53 9.03 2.88
N LYS A 213 -17.97 7.76 2.99
CA LYS A 213 -18.09 7.03 4.25
C LYS A 213 -16.78 6.32 4.59
N TYR A 214 -16.12 5.70 3.62
CA TYR A 214 -14.91 4.90 3.84
C TYR A 214 -13.64 5.70 3.52
N GLN A 215 -13.29 6.61 4.44
CA GLN A 215 -12.06 7.40 4.39
C GLN A 215 -11.66 7.86 5.80
N HIS A 216 -10.37 8.15 6.01
CA HIS A 216 -9.87 8.67 7.28
C HIS A 216 -8.72 9.66 7.06
N PRO A 217 -8.51 10.67 7.94
CA PRO A 217 -7.38 11.59 7.84
C PRO A 217 -6.02 10.91 7.70
N SER A 218 -5.78 9.87 8.50
CA SER A 218 -4.50 9.15 8.55
C SER A 218 -4.34 8.02 7.53
N ILE A 219 -5.40 7.68 6.77
CA ILE A 219 -5.32 6.62 5.74
C ILE A 219 -5.12 7.28 4.39
N HIS A 220 -4.04 6.90 3.72
CA HIS A 220 -3.65 7.40 2.42
C HIS A 220 -3.58 6.26 1.41
N LEU A 221 -3.95 6.54 0.15
CA LEU A 221 -3.65 5.66 -0.97
C LEU A 221 -2.67 6.37 -1.90
N TYR A 222 -1.66 5.66 -2.36
CA TYR A 222 -0.65 6.14 -3.27
C TYR A 222 -0.70 5.36 -4.58
N MET A 223 -0.47 6.09 -5.67
CA MET A 223 -0.29 5.53 -6.99
C MET A 223 1.11 5.86 -7.45
N MET A 224 1.88 4.84 -7.82
CA MET A 224 3.28 5.00 -8.17
C MET A 224 3.61 4.37 -9.51
N ASP A 225 4.53 5.00 -10.22
CA ASP A 225 5.08 4.55 -11.48
C ASP A 225 6.60 4.35 -11.31
N PRO A 226 7.21 3.24 -11.80
CA PRO A 226 8.66 3.10 -11.86
C PRO A 226 9.32 4.30 -12.53
N LYS A 227 10.38 4.85 -11.93
CA LYS A 227 11.22 5.81 -12.66
C LYS A 227 11.97 5.09 -13.76
N ALA A 228 12.18 5.77 -14.89
CA ALA A 228 13.08 5.27 -15.90
C ALA A 228 14.49 5.10 -15.27
N PRO A 229 15.22 4.03 -15.61
CA PRO A 229 16.63 3.95 -15.24
C PRO A 229 17.34 5.21 -15.71
N LEU A 230 18.14 5.83 -14.83
CA LEU A 230 19.07 6.87 -15.27
C LEU A 230 19.95 6.25 -16.36
N PRO A 231 20.19 6.93 -17.49
CA PRO A 231 21.19 6.48 -18.44
C PRO A 231 22.49 6.26 -17.67
N THR A 232 22.97 5.02 -17.61
CA THR A 232 24.33 4.76 -17.17
C THR A 232 25.24 5.53 -18.12
N GLU A 233 25.97 6.52 -17.60
CA GLU A 233 27.09 7.10 -18.31
C GLU A 233 28.07 5.97 -18.59
N VAL A 234 27.99 5.43 -19.80
CA VAL A 234 29.02 4.55 -20.33
C VAL A 234 30.23 5.45 -20.50
N GLY A 235 31.22 5.27 -19.63
CA GLY A 235 32.49 6.00 -19.69
C GLY A 235 33.08 5.90 -21.09
N ALA A 236 32.99 6.98 -21.84
CA ALA A 236 33.79 7.20 -23.03
C ALA A 236 35.20 7.53 -22.55
N THR A 237 36.06 6.51 -22.45
CA THR A 237 37.49 6.75 -22.58
C THR A 237 37.75 7.09 -24.03
N ASP A 238 37.85 8.38 -24.34
CA ASP A 238 38.57 8.84 -25.52
C ASP A 238 39.65 9.82 -25.08
N ASN A 239 40.88 9.46 -25.44
CA ASN A 239 42.09 10.25 -25.22
C ASN A 239 42.21 11.22 -26.40
N GLY A 240 42.39 12.51 -26.13
CA GLY A 240 42.88 13.42 -27.16
C GLY A 240 42.64 14.88 -26.83
N ASN A 241 43.72 15.55 -26.44
CA ASN A 241 43.88 16.99 -26.21
C ASN A 241 43.26 17.88 -27.32
N ASP A 242 42.81 19.09 -26.96
CA ASP A 242 43.57 20.32 -27.23
C ASP A 242 42.88 21.57 -26.65
N GLU A 243 43.65 22.24 -25.79
CA GLU A 243 43.89 23.69 -25.65
C GLU A 243 42.77 24.72 -25.37
N GLU A 244 43.23 25.77 -24.69
CA GLU A 244 42.54 26.79 -23.90
C GLU A 244 41.85 27.86 -24.76
N GLU A 245 40.81 28.51 -24.20
CA GLU A 245 40.73 29.97 -24.28
C GLU A 245 40.12 30.55 -22.99
N VAL A 246 40.91 31.38 -22.31
CA VAL A 246 40.58 32.21 -21.16
C VAL A 246 39.95 33.50 -21.67
N LEU A 247 38.78 33.90 -21.16
CA LEU A 247 38.36 35.31 -21.17
C LEU A 247 37.59 35.67 -19.89
N SER A 248 37.99 36.82 -19.37
CA SER A 248 37.80 37.38 -18.04
C SER A 248 36.45 38.07 -17.77
N ASN A 249 36.02 37.98 -16.52
CA ASN A 249 35.05 38.85 -15.81
C ASN A 249 35.52 40.33 -15.78
N PRO A 250 34.67 41.37 -15.51
CA PRO A 250 33.98 41.52 -14.22
C PRO A 250 32.62 42.26 -14.20
N GLY A 251 31.95 42.21 -13.05
CA GLY A 251 30.78 43.00 -12.72
C GLY A 251 30.21 42.63 -11.36
N GLU A 252 30.76 43.27 -10.33
CA GLU A 252 30.30 43.30 -8.93
C GLU A 252 28.93 43.99 -8.83
N ASP A 253 28.10 43.58 -7.86
CA ASP A 253 27.40 44.52 -6.98
C ASP A 253 26.87 43.80 -5.73
N GLU A 254 27.14 44.42 -4.58
CA GLU A 254 26.90 43.93 -3.22
C GLU A 254 25.47 44.20 -2.69
N ASP A 255 25.15 43.41 -1.65
CA ASP A 255 24.07 43.40 -0.63
C ASP A 255 23.73 44.80 -0.01
N PRO A 256 22.62 45.04 0.74
CA PRO A 256 22.33 44.40 2.04
C PRO A 256 20.84 44.09 2.36
N GLY A 257 20.61 42.88 2.87
CA GLY A 257 20.03 42.69 4.22
C GLY A 257 18.50 42.72 4.40
N ALA A 258 17.94 41.57 4.79
CA ALA A 258 16.73 41.51 5.62
C ALA A 258 16.77 40.34 6.61
N LYS A 259 16.75 40.74 7.87
CA LYS A 259 16.88 39.99 9.13
C LYS A 259 16.01 38.74 9.26
N SER A 260 16.66 37.69 9.77
CA SER A 260 16.05 36.59 10.51
C SER A 260 15.61 37.04 11.91
N GLU A 261 14.36 36.76 12.29
CA GLU A 261 13.97 36.63 13.70
C GLU A 261 13.02 35.41 13.89
N PRO A 262 13.09 34.74 15.05
CA PRO A 262 12.40 33.49 15.32
C PRO A 262 10.99 33.75 15.88
N CYS A 263 9.98 33.04 15.37
CA CYS A 263 8.66 33.04 16.00
C CYS A 263 8.60 31.95 17.08
N SER A 264 8.88 32.34 18.31
CA SER A 264 8.44 31.63 19.50
C SER A 264 6.93 31.78 19.63
N SER A 265 6.21 30.66 19.56
CA SER A 265 4.90 30.57 20.21
C SER A 265 4.92 29.39 21.18
N SER A 266 5.13 29.74 22.44
CA SER A 266 4.79 28.92 23.58
C SER A 266 3.28 28.67 23.57
N LEU A 267 2.86 27.45 23.26
CA LEU A 267 1.53 26.96 23.63
C LEU A 267 1.69 25.96 24.76
N VAL A 268 1.41 26.51 25.94
CA VAL A 268 0.97 25.90 27.19
C VAL A 268 0.53 24.45 27.03
N ALA A 269 1.16 23.58 27.83
CA ALA A 269 0.71 22.21 28.05
C ALA A 269 -0.71 22.24 28.63
N ASP A 270 -1.71 21.98 27.79
CA ASP A 270 -3.02 21.58 28.25
C ASP A 270 -2.97 20.06 28.45
N SER A 271 -3.02 19.63 29.70
CA SER A 271 -3.17 18.22 30.08
C SER A 271 -4.60 17.79 29.75
N GLY A 272 -4.91 17.71 28.46
CA GLY A 272 -6.12 17.08 27.96
C GLY A 272 -6.04 15.59 28.22
N SER A 273 -7.01 15.05 28.97
CA SER A 273 -7.17 13.60 29.11
C SER A 273 -7.13 12.96 27.73
N LEU A 274 -6.28 11.94 27.56
CA LEU A 274 -6.24 11.12 26.35
C LEU A 274 -7.67 10.79 25.94
N ASP A 275 -8.03 11.18 24.72
CA ASP A 275 -9.35 10.92 24.15
C ASP A 275 -9.61 9.41 24.21
N ASP A 276 -10.83 9.04 24.57
CA ASP A 276 -11.27 7.65 24.77
C ASP A 276 -11.00 6.79 23.52
N TRP A 277 -10.95 7.46 22.36
CA TRP A 277 -10.51 6.93 21.06
C TRP A 277 -9.00 6.70 20.94
N GLU A 278 -8.13 7.56 21.46
CA GLU A 278 -6.67 7.37 21.45
C GLU A 278 -6.25 6.23 22.38
N ILE A 279 -6.96 6.06 23.50
CA ILE A 279 -6.82 4.93 24.41
C ILE A 279 -7.21 3.62 23.69
N ARG A 280 -8.24 3.63 22.84
CA ARG A 280 -8.64 2.48 21.99
C ARG A 280 -7.72 2.24 20.79
N ARG A 281 -7.14 3.30 20.19
CA ARG A 281 -6.09 3.28 19.14
C ARG A 281 -4.82 2.63 19.66
N CYS A 282 -4.37 3.03 20.84
CA CYS A 282 -3.27 2.38 21.52
C CYS A 282 -3.67 0.98 21.99
N GLY A 283 -4.87 0.74 22.50
CA GLY A 283 -5.26 -0.55 23.09
C GLY A 283 -5.05 -1.79 22.21
N ALA A 284 -5.38 -1.77 20.92
CA ALA A 284 -5.23 -2.96 20.06
C ALA A 284 -3.76 -3.25 19.65
N MET A 285 -2.95 -2.20 19.42
CA MET A 285 -1.53 -2.36 19.13
C MET A 285 -0.67 -2.47 20.40
N ALA A 286 -0.93 -1.67 21.43
CA ALA A 286 -0.27 -1.71 22.73
C ALA A 286 -0.57 -3.01 23.48
N ALA A 287 -1.80 -3.55 23.45
CA ALA A 287 -2.06 -4.88 24.05
C ALA A 287 -1.32 -6.03 23.31
N ARG A 288 -0.91 -5.81 22.06
CA ARG A 288 -0.10 -6.76 21.29
C ARG A 288 1.40 -6.53 21.53
N LEU A 289 1.88 -5.28 21.46
CA LEU A 289 3.27 -4.90 21.76
C LEU A 289 3.68 -5.17 23.22
N LEU A 290 2.75 -5.04 24.18
CA LEU A 290 2.99 -5.36 25.59
C LEU A 290 3.05 -6.87 25.88
N LYS A 291 2.62 -7.75 24.96
CA LYS A 291 2.83 -9.21 25.10
C LYS A 291 4.24 -9.65 24.70
N ASP A 292 4.97 -8.81 23.95
CA ASP A 292 6.33 -9.07 23.50
C ASP A 292 7.41 -8.45 24.40
N VAL A 293 7.00 -7.67 25.42
CA VAL A 293 7.89 -7.28 26.52
C VAL A 293 7.70 -8.27 27.67
N LYS A 294 8.44 -9.38 27.61
CA LYS A 294 8.61 -10.24 28.80
C LYS A 294 9.27 -9.42 29.90
N LEU A 295 8.59 -9.31 31.05
CA LEU A 295 9.22 -9.04 32.36
C LEU A 295 10.20 -10.16 32.71
#